data_AF-A0A4R6J121-F1
#
_entry.id   AF-A0A4R6J121-F1
#
_cell.length_a   1.000
_cell.length_b   1.000
_cell.length_c   1.000
_cell.angle_alpha   90.00
_cell.angle_beta   90.00
_cell.angle_gamma   90.00
#
_symmetry.space_group_name_H-M   'P 1'
#
loop_
_entity.id
_entity.type
_entity.pdbx_description
1 polymer ?
#
loop_
_entity_poly.entity_id
_entity_poly.type
_entity_poly.pdbx_seq_one_letter_code
_entity_poly.pdbx_strand_id
1 'polypeptide(L)' 'MNELIQRLTAEAGLTPEQAQKAVATIAGFVKEKFPMLGGAVDQIFAAGTKEDE' A
#
# COMPACT_ATOMS: atom_id res chain seq x y z
N MET A 1 2.62 -5.47 4.17
CA MET A 1 2.75 -4.09 3.63
C MET A 1 4.08 -3.46 4.00
N ASN A 2 4.64 -3.76 5.17
CA ASN A 2 6.00 -3.39 5.52
C ASN A 2 7.05 -3.79 4.49
N GLU A 3 6.94 -4.98 3.90
CA GLU A 3 7.84 -5.39 2.81
C GLU A 3 7.75 -4.46 1.59
N LEU A 4 6.54 -4.05 1.19
CA LEU A 4 6.35 -3.14 0.06
C LEU A 4 6.89 -1.74 0.37
N ILE A 5 6.67 -1.24 1.58
CA ILE A 5 7.27 0.02 2.05
C ILE A 5 8.79 -0.07 2.01
N GLN A 6 9.38 -1.14 2.55
CA GLN A 6 10.83 -1.35 2.54
C GLN A 6 11.41 -1.44 1.13
N ARG A 7 10.72 -2.11 0.19
CA ARG A 7 11.13 -2.12 -1.22
C ARG A 7 11.05 -0.72 -1.84
N LEU A 8 9.99 0.03 -1.55
CA LEU A 8 9.84 1.40 -2.06
C LEU A 8 10.90 2.35 -1.50
N THR A 9 11.31 2.20 -0.25
CA THR A 9 12.40 3.00 0.31
C THR A 9 13.77 2.56 -0.24
N ALA A 10 14.03 1.26 -0.33
CA ALA A 10 15.32 0.71 -0.75
C ALA A 10 15.57 0.82 -2.27
N GLU A 11 14.56 0.52 -3.09
CA GLU A 11 14.70 0.42 -4.55
C GLU A 11 14.28 1.72 -5.26
N ALA A 12 13.26 2.41 -4.76
CA ALA A 12 12.77 3.66 -5.36
C ALA A 12 13.26 4.93 -4.63
N GLY A 13 14.01 4.78 -3.53
CA GLY A 13 14.61 5.89 -2.79
C GLY A 13 13.59 6.79 -2.10
N LEU A 14 12.38 6.30 -1.84
CA LEU A 14 11.32 7.06 -1.19
C LEU A 14 11.58 7.16 0.32
N THR A 15 11.14 8.27 0.94
CA THR A 15 11.04 8.31 2.40
C THR A 15 9.93 7.37 2.88
N PRO A 16 9.93 6.92 4.15
CA PRO A 16 8.85 6.08 4.68
C PRO A 16 7.45 6.68 4.48
N GLU A 17 7.28 7.98 4.70
CA GLU A 17 6.01 8.68 4.46
C GLU A 17 5.61 8.71 2.98
N GLN A 18 6.57 8.94 2.08
CA GLN A 18 6.30 8.92 0.65
C GLN A 18 5.89 7.52 0.17
N ALA A 19 6.55 6.47 0.67
CA ALA A 19 6.20 5.09 0.37
C ALA A 19 4.77 4.76 0.85
N GLN A 20 4.42 5.13 2.08
CA GLN A 20 3.05 4.94 2.60
C GLN A 20 2.02 5.65 1.72
N LYS A 21 2.29 6.90 1.34
CA LYS A 21 1.39 7.69 0.49
C LYS A 21 1.28 7.14 -0.93
N ALA A 22 2.37 6.62 -1.50
CA ALA A 22 2.37 5.99 -2.81
C ALA A 22 1.49 4.74 -2.81
N VAL A 23 1.64 3.87 -1.81
CA VAL A 23 0.85 2.64 -1.70
C VAL A 23 -0.64 2.98 -1.51
N ALA A 24 -0.98 3.94 -0.64
CA ALA A 24 -2.36 4.41 -0.47
C ALA A 24 -2.98 4.96 -1.78
N THR A 25 -2.20 5.73 -2.53
CA THR A 25 -2.62 6.30 -3.83
C THR A 25 -2.91 5.20 -4.85
N ILE A 26 -2.02 4.20 -4.95
CA ILE A 26 -2.20 3.05 -5.85
C ILE A 26 -3.42 2.23 -5.44
N ALA A 27 -3.65 2.00 -4.14
CA ALA A 27 -4.86 1.35 -3.64
C ALA A 27 -6.12 2.06 -4.11
N GLY A 28 -6.18 3.38 -3.89
CA GLY A 28 -7.32 4.20 -4.30
C GLY A 28 -7.58 4.08 -5.79
N PHE A 29 -6.52 4.19 -6.60
CA PHE A 29 -6.61 4.06 -8.05
C PHE A 29 -7.11 2.68 -8.50
N VAL A 30 -6.56 1.60 -7.94
CA VAL A 30 -6.98 0.22 -8.29
C VAL A 30 -8.44 0.00 -7.90
N LYS A 31 -8.89 0.50 -6.74
CA LYS A 31 -10.30 0.40 -6.32
C LYS A 31 -11.25 1.17 -7.23
N GLU A 32 -10.83 2.34 -7.71
CA GLU A 32 -11.59 3.14 -8.66
C GLU A 32 -11.72 2.42 -10.02
N LYS A 33 -10.60 1.87 -10.54
CA LYS A 33 -10.57 1.22 -11.87
C LYS A 33 -11.11 -0.20 -11.86
N PHE A 34 -10.99 -0.92 -10.75
CA PHE A 34 -11.39 -2.32 -10.59
C PHE A 34 -12.20 -2.52 -9.31
N PRO A 35 -13.47 -2.04 -9.28
CA PRO A 35 -14.30 -2.09 -8.07
C PRO A 35 -14.50 -3.51 -7.51
N MET A 36 -14.50 -4.52 -8.40
CA MET A 36 -14.61 -5.93 -8.01
C MET A 36 -13.45 -6.43 -7.13
N LEU A 37 -12.29 -5.77 -7.20
CA LEU A 37 -11.12 -6.11 -6.38
C LEU A 37 -11.08 -5.33 -5.06
N GLY A 38 -12.03 -4.42 -4.80
CA GLY A 38 -11.99 -3.49 -3.68
C GLY A 38 -11.83 -4.16 -2.32
N GLY A 39 -12.62 -5.19 -2.04
CA GLY A 39 -12.54 -5.91 -0.76
C GLY A 39 -11.20 -6.64 -0.55
N ALA A 40 -10.62 -7.20 -1.62
CA ALA A 40 -9.32 -7.86 -1.54
C ALA A 40 -8.18 -6.85 -1.34
N VAL A 41 -8.25 -5.69 -2.01
CA VAL A 41 -7.31 -4.58 -1.79
C VAL A 41 -7.40 -4.08 -0.35
N ASP A 42 -8.60 -3.90 0.19
CA ASP A 42 -8.78 -3.46 1.57
C ASP A 42 -8.22 -4.46 2.58
N GLN A 43 -8.36 -5.78 2.35
CA GLN A 43 -7.75 -6.81 3.19
C GLN A 43 -6.22 -6.78 3.16
N ILE A 44 -5.62 -6.67 1.97
CA ILE A 44 -4.15 -6.60 1.82
C ILE A 44 -3.59 -5.37 2.53
N PHE A 45 -4.28 -4.24 2.42
CA PHE A 45 -3.89 -3.00 3.10
C PHE A 45 -4.08 -3.08 4.61
N ALA A 46 -5.19 -3.63 5.08
CA ALA A 46 -5.47 -3.76 6.52
C ALA A 46 -4.55 -4.77 7.23
N ALA A 47 -4.19 -5.88 6.56
CA ALA A 47 -3.17 -6.81 7.07
C ALA A 47 -1.81 -6.12 7.17
N GLY A 48 -1.56 -5.19 6.25
CA GLY A 48 -0.38 -4.35 6.24
C GLY A 48 -0.18 -3.41 7.42
N THR A 49 -1.28 -2.82 7.91
CA THR A 49 -1.27 -1.82 8.99
C THR A 49 -1.32 -2.47 10.38
N LYS A 50 -1.83 -3.70 10.50
CA LYS A 50 -1.92 -4.42 11.78
C LYS A 50 -0.59 -4.96 12.30
N GLU A 51 0.43 -5.10 11.46
CA GLU A 51 1.76 -5.58 11.88
C GLU A 51 2.62 -4.47 12.52
N ASP A 52 2.12 -3.23 12.57
CA ASP A 52 2.80 -2.07 13.16
C ASP A 52 2.28 -1.68 14.58
N GLU A 53 1.42 -2.51 15.21
CA GLU A 53 1.01 -2.39 16.63
C GLU A 53 1.70 -3.42 17.55
#